data_AF-A0A2N6FF32-F1
#
_entry.id   AF-A0A2N6FF32-F1
#
_cell.length_a   1.000
_cell.length_b   1.000
_cell.length_c   1.000
_cell.angle_alpha   90.00
_cell.angle_beta   90.00
_cell.angle_gamma   90.00
#
_symmetry.space_group_name_H-M   'P 1'
#
loop_
_entity.id
_entity.type
_entity.pdbx_description
1 polymer ?
#
loop_
_entity_poly.entity_id
_entity_poly.type
_entity_poly.pdbx_seq_one_letter_code
_entity_poly.pdbx_strand_id
1 'polypeptide(L)'
;RDLSGNVLADNASVNSGSEIWFVLYVDNPTDGPAFDIELLDQINQAQFTYIDGTLATTIVPAGSSDAAIWSGTWTPLSDNPDGDIGSVVDANPVDGQRDRMTIGTDTTQPNGQLDITTGTLQAFRFRVRVN
;
A
#
# COMPACT_ATOMS: atom_id res chain seq x y z
N ARG A 1 0.78 3.35 11.23
CA ARG A 1 -0.07 4.10 12.18
C ARG A 1 -0.95 3.15 12.97
N ASP A 2 -1.37 3.52 14.18
CA ASP A 2 -2.46 2.80 14.86
C ASP A 2 -3.83 3.09 14.22
N LEU A 3 -4.89 2.43 14.70
CA LEU A 3 -6.26 2.64 14.19
C LEU A 3 -6.88 3.98 14.58
N SER A 4 -6.33 4.64 15.61
CA SER A 4 -6.72 6.01 15.98
C SER A 4 -6.06 7.05 15.08
N GLY A 5 -5.21 6.63 14.15
CA GLY A 5 -4.52 7.49 13.20
C GLY A 5 -3.24 8.11 13.76
N ASN A 6 -2.71 7.62 14.88
CA ASN A 6 -1.42 8.11 15.40
C ASN A 6 -0.25 7.45 14.66
N VAL A 7 0.79 8.24 14.40
CA VAL A 7 2.07 7.71 13.93
C VAL A 7 2.70 6.91 15.07
N LEU A 8 3.07 5.67 14.77
CA LEU A 8 3.85 4.86 15.68
C LEU A 8 5.30 5.32 15.56
N ALA A 9 5.95 5.63 16.69
CA ALA A 9 7.34 6.02 16.68
C ALA A 9 8.24 4.88 16.18
N ASP A 10 9.43 5.22 15.70
CA ASP A 10 10.42 4.23 15.28
C ASP A 10 10.72 3.27 16.43
N ASN A 11 10.77 1.97 16.12
CA ASN A 11 10.96 0.88 17.10
C ASN A 11 9.89 0.81 18.20
N ALA A 12 8.73 1.45 18.02
CA ALA A 12 7.62 1.28 18.95
C ALA A 12 7.22 -0.21 19.05
N SER A 13 7.04 -0.69 20.28
CA SER A 13 6.48 -2.01 20.51
C SER A 13 4.99 -2.01 20.17
N VAL A 14 4.56 -2.94 19.34
CA VAL A 14 3.16 -3.18 18.99
C VAL A 14 2.79 -4.57 19.50
N ASN A 15 1.69 -4.67 20.24
CA ASN A 15 1.27 -5.95 20.80
C ASN A 15 0.73 -6.87 19.70
N SER A 16 1.04 -8.17 19.80
CA SER A 16 0.37 -9.22 19.01
C SER A 16 -1.15 -9.07 19.14
N GLY A 17 -1.85 -9.32 18.02
CA GLY A 17 -3.29 -9.12 17.83
C GLY A 17 -3.70 -7.69 17.49
N SER A 18 -2.80 -6.70 17.61
CA SER A 18 -3.11 -5.32 17.22
C SER A 18 -3.19 -5.17 15.71
N GLU A 19 -4.07 -4.29 15.23
CA GLU A 19 -4.11 -3.92 13.82
C GLU A 19 -3.49 -2.55 13.62
N ILE A 20 -2.68 -2.44 12.57
CA ILE A 20 -1.94 -1.22 12.22
C ILE A 20 -2.05 -0.96 10.73
N TRP A 21 -1.92 0.31 10.38
CA TRP A 21 -1.84 0.76 8.99
C TRP A 21 -0.41 0.90 8.52
N PHE A 22 -0.14 0.39 7.32
CA PHE A 22 1.03 0.73 6.50
C PHE A 22 0.65 1.72 5.41
N VAL A 23 1.63 2.52 4.98
CA VAL A 23 1.53 3.37 3.80
C VAL A 23 2.82 3.28 3.01
N LEU A 24 2.69 3.06 1.71
CA LEU A 24 3.76 3.11 0.71
C LEU A 24 3.46 4.28 -0.20
N TYR A 25 4.46 5.05 -0.61
CA TYR A 25 4.23 6.15 -1.54
C TYR A 25 5.42 6.41 -2.45
N VAL A 26 5.12 6.94 -3.62
CA VAL A 26 6.11 7.41 -4.59
C VAL A 26 5.81 8.89 -4.84
N ASP A 27 6.81 9.73 -4.57
CA ASP A 27 6.75 11.17 -4.81
C ASP A 27 7.42 11.48 -6.15
N ASN A 28 6.68 12.12 -7.06
CA ASN A 28 7.22 12.64 -8.31
C ASN A 28 7.22 14.18 -8.27
N PRO A 29 8.27 14.81 -7.70
CA PRO A 29 8.39 16.26 -7.63
C PRO A 29 8.83 16.89 -8.95
N THR A 30 9.03 16.10 -10.01
CA THR A 30 9.61 16.58 -11.26
C THR A 30 8.55 17.19 -12.17
N ASP A 31 9.01 17.99 -13.14
CA ASP A 31 8.18 18.59 -14.19
C ASP A 31 7.72 17.59 -15.28
N GLY A 32 8.12 16.31 -15.15
CA GLY A 32 7.75 15.23 -16.06
C GLY A 32 6.94 14.13 -15.37
N PRO A 33 6.07 13.40 -16.11
CA PRO A 33 5.45 12.19 -15.58
C PRO A 33 6.48 11.07 -15.40
N ALA A 34 6.22 10.20 -14.43
CA ALA A 34 6.91 8.92 -14.26
C ALA A 34 5.97 7.80 -14.72
N PHE A 35 6.47 6.89 -15.54
CA PHE A 35 5.68 5.81 -16.15
C PHE A 35 6.17 4.46 -15.70
N ASP A 36 5.30 3.46 -15.78
CA ASP A 36 5.62 2.04 -15.54
C ASP A 36 6.26 1.82 -14.16
N ILE A 37 5.70 2.45 -13.14
CA ILE A 37 6.17 2.28 -11.77
C ILE A 37 5.66 0.96 -11.21
N GLU A 38 6.56 0.20 -10.59
CA GLU A 38 6.25 -1.07 -9.94
C GLU A 38 6.64 -1.01 -8.45
N LEU A 39 5.72 -1.40 -7.57
CA LEU A 39 5.98 -1.63 -6.15
C LEU A 39 5.63 -3.07 -5.80
N LEU A 40 6.58 -3.78 -5.21
CA LEU A 40 6.41 -5.15 -4.74
C LEU A 40 6.70 -5.18 -3.25
N ASP A 41 5.72 -5.59 -2.45
CA ASP A 41 5.87 -5.77 -1.01
C ASP A 41 5.55 -7.22 -0.63
N GLN A 42 6.51 -7.85 0.05
CA GLN A 42 6.38 -9.19 0.61
C GLN A 42 6.09 -9.05 2.11
N ILE A 43 4.83 -9.22 2.47
CA ILE A 43 4.38 -9.14 3.86
C ILE A 43 4.91 -10.36 4.59
N ASN A 44 5.75 -10.14 5.61
CA ASN A 44 6.28 -11.21 6.42
C ASN A 44 5.16 -11.83 7.28
N GLN A 45 4.61 -12.95 6.81
CA GLN A 45 3.51 -13.67 7.46
C GLN A 45 3.84 -14.20 8.86
N ALA A 46 5.12 -14.35 9.21
CA ALA A 46 5.51 -14.69 10.58
C ALA A 46 5.22 -13.55 11.57
N GLN A 47 5.08 -12.32 11.08
CA GLN A 47 4.91 -11.11 11.89
C GLN A 47 3.58 -10.40 11.63
N PHE A 48 3.04 -10.52 10.41
CA PHE A 48 1.90 -9.74 9.97
C PHE A 48 0.94 -10.57 9.13
N THR A 49 -0.36 -10.40 9.36
CA THR A 49 -1.42 -10.93 8.50
C THR A 49 -2.15 -9.77 7.83
N TYR A 50 -2.21 -9.75 6.50
CA TYR A 50 -2.98 -8.78 5.73
C TYR A 50 -4.47 -8.80 6.12
N ILE A 51 -5.12 -7.63 6.10
CA ILE A 51 -6.57 -7.53 6.30
C ILE A 51 -7.25 -7.22 4.97
N ASP A 52 -8.03 -8.17 4.47
CA ASP A 52 -8.78 -8.07 3.23
C ASP A 52 -9.70 -6.83 3.16
N GLY A 53 -9.78 -6.23 1.98
CA GLY A 53 -10.59 -5.07 1.65
C GLY A 53 -10.03 -3.74 2.16
N THR A 54 -8.75 -3.70 2.56
CA THR A 54 -8.15 -2.50 3.16
C THR A 54 -7.17 -1.77 2.24
N LEU A 55 -6.81 -2.37 1.10
CA LEU A 55 -5.99 -1.71 0.09
C LEU A 55 -6.73 -0.49 -0.48
N ALA A 56 -6.05 0.65 -0.48
CA ALA A 56 -6.57 1.88 -1.05
C ALA A 56 -5.45 2.79 -1.53
N THR A 57 -5.74 3.64 -2.51
CA THR A 57 -4.82 4.63 -3.06
C THR A 57 -5.33 6.05 -2.84
N THR A 58 -4.42 7.02 -2.78
CA THR A 58 -4.72 8.45 -2.85
C THR A 58 -3.65 9.16 -3.66
N ILE A 59 -4.00 10.32 -4.23
CA ILE A 59 -3.09 11.20 -4.95
C ILE A 59 -3.14 12.55 -4.26
N VAL A 60 -1.97 13.06 -3.90
CA VAL A 60 -1.80 14.37 -3.27
C VAL A 60 -0.67 15.13 -3.98
N PRO A 61 -0.51 16.45 -3.75
CA PRO A 61 0.61 17.20 -4.32
C PRO A 61 1.96 16.60 -3.89
N ALA A 62 2.96 16.69 -4.77
CA ALA A 62 4.34 16.30 -4.45
C ALA A 62 4.86 17.07 -3.22
N GLY A 63 5.73 16.43 -2.42
CA GLY A 63 6.22 16.98 -1.17
C GLY A 63 5.18 17.10 -0.05
N SER A 64 4.00 16.47 -0.19
CA SER A 64 2.99 16.41 0.86
C SER A 64 3.54 15.77 2.13
N SER A 65 3.20 16.35 3.28
CA SER A 65 3.54 15.76 4.57
C SER A 65 2.72 14.49 4.83
N ASP A 66 3.19 13.68 5.78
CA ASP A 66 2.46 12.50 6.26
C ASP A 66 1.01 12.85 6.69
N ALA A 67 0.81 13.95 7.42
CA ALA A 67 -0.55 14.41 7.77
C ALA A 67 -1.42 14.72 6.53
N ALA A 68 -0.84 15.34 5.48
CA ALA A 68 -1.55 15.66 4.26
C ALA A 68 -1.95 14.41 3.46
N ILE A 69 -1.03 13.42 3.34
CA ILE A 69 -1.31 12.12 2.71
C ILE A 69 -2.50 11.44 3.39
N TRP A 70 -2.49 11.38 4.72
CA TRP A 70 -3.56 10.72 5.47
C TRP A 70 -4.91 11.45 5.42
N SER A 71 -4.89 12.76 5.23
CA SER A 71 -6.10 13.58 5.02
C SER A 71 -6.66 13.50 3.60
N GLY A 72 -5.94 12.89 2.66
CA GLY A 72 -6.38 12.70 1.29
C GLY A 72 -7.62 11.82 1.17
N THR A 73 -8.31 11.92 0.04
CA THR A 73 -9.42 11.02 -0.30
C THR A 73 -8.85 9.68 -0.74
N TRP A 74 -9.16 8.63 0.01
CA TRP A 74 -8.70 7.27 -0.28
C TRP A 74 -9.73 6.54 -1.14
N THR A 75 -9.31 6.15 -2.33
CA THR A 75 -10.10 5.31 -3.25
C THR A 75 -9.74 3.85 -2.99
N PRO A 76 -10.71 2.98 -2.65
CA PRO A 76 -10.45 1.55 -2.50
C PRO A 76 -9.90 0.94 -3.78
N LEU A 77 -8.98 -0.01 -3.62
CA LEU A 77 -8.55 -0.92 -4.67
C LEU A 77 -9.07 -2.33 -4.35
N SER A 78 -9.14 -3.17 -5.36
CA SER A 78 -9.43 -4.59 -5.24
C SER A 78 -8.23 -5.30 -4.64
N ASP A 79 -8.46 -6.29 -3.78
CA ASP A 79 -7.39 -7.19 -3.38
C ASP A 79 -7.03 -8.19 -4.50
N ASN A 80 -7.83 -8.24 -5.58
CA ASN A 80 -7.66 -9.21 -6.66
C ASN A 80 -7.11 -8.51 -7.91
N PRO A 81 -6.32 -9.22 -8.73
CA PRO A 81 -5.86 -8.68 -10.00
C PRO A 81 -7.02 -8.63 -11.01
N ASP A 82 -7.80 -7.55 -10.97
CA ASP A 82 -8.99 -7.34 -11.81
C ASP A 82 -8.86 -6.14 -12.77
N GLY A 83 -7.66 -5.58 -12.87
CA GLY A 83 -7.31 -4.52 -13.81
C GLY A 83 -7.21 -3.13 -13.20
N ASP A 84 -7.49 -2.98 -11.91
CA ASP A 84 -7.02 -1.79 -11.19
C ASP A 84 -5.50 -1.83 -10.97
N ILE A 85 -4.95 -0.76 -10.42
CA ILE A 85 -3.49 -0.54 -10.36
C ILE A 85 -2.79 -1.37 -9.27
N GLY A 86 -3.49 -2.14 -8.45
CA GLY A 86 -2.82 -2.85 -7.36
C GLY A 86 -3.68 -3.84 -6.65
N SER A 87 -3.08 -4.97 -6.29
CA SER A 87 -3.74 -6.09 -5.62
C SER A 87 -2.83 -6.72 -4.56
N VAL A 88 -3.38 -7.61 -3.73
CA VAL A 88 -2.63 -8.33 -2.71
C VAL A 88 -3.00 -9.79 -2.80
N VAL A 89 -2.16 -10.68 -3.33
CA VAL A 89 -2.54 -12.11 -3.47
C VAL A 89 -1.80 -12.97 -2.46
N ASP A 90 -2.29 -14.19 -2.29
CA ASP A 90 -1.54 -15.27 -1.63
C ASP A 90 -0.58 -15.90 -2.65
N ALA A 91 0.70 -15.63 -2.46
CA ALA A 91 1.81 -16.19 -3.23
C ALA A 91 2.17 -17.62 -2.84
N ASN A 92 1.80 -18.04 -1.63
CA ASN A 92 2.18 -19.29 -1.01
C ASN A 92 0.96 -19.95 -0.36
N PRO A 93 0.20 -20.77 -1.14
CA PRO A 93 -1.12 -21.26 -0.74
C PRO A 93 -1.13 -22.23 0.47
N VAL A 94 0.00 -22.44 1.12
CA VAL A 94 0.16 -23.35 2.27
C VAL A 94 -0.44 -22.74 3.54
N ASP A 95 -0.39 -21.42 3.71
CA ASP A 95 -0.96 -20.73 4.89
C ASP A 95 -2.30 -20.03 4.60
N GLY A 96 -2.65 -19.85 3.32
CA GLY A 96 -3.91 -19.25 2.89
C GLY A 96 -4.01 -17.75 3.18
N GLN A 97 -2.89 -17.07 3.44
CA GLN A 97 -2.86 -15.65 3.78
C GLN A 97 -2.24 -14.84 2.64
N ARG A 98 -2.92 -13.76 2.24
CA ARG A 98 -2.37 -12.79 1.29
C ARG A 98 -1.07 -12.19 1.83
N ASP A 99 -0.01 -12.26 1.05
CA ASP A 99 1.36 -11.94 1.45
C ASP A 99 2.17 -11.19 0.41
N ARG A 100 1.64 -11.06 -0.82
CA ARG A 100 2.29 -10.32 -1.88
C ARG A 100 1.39 -9.20 -2.36
N MET A 101 1.73 -7.98 -1.95
CA MET A 101 1.17 -6.76 -2.54
C MET A 101 1.97 -6.38 -3.77
N THR A 102 1.26 -6.11 -4.86
CA THR A 102 1.84 -5.57 -6.08
C THR A 102 1.05 -4.34 -6.50
N ILE A 103 1.76 -3.26 -6.81
CA ILE A 103 1.20 -2.06 -7.45
C ILE A 103 1.93 -1.84 -8.77
N GLY A 104 1.17 -1.51 -9.82
CA GLY A 104 1.67 -1.41 -11.18
C GLY A 104 1.72 -2.76 -11.88
N THR A 105 2.16 -2.75 -13.14
CA THR A 105 2.18 -3.93 -14.00
C THR A 105 3.21 -4.96 -13.55
N ASP A 106 2.75 -6.15 -13.17
CA ASP A 106 3.57 -7.34 -12.96
C ASP A 106 3.06 -8.50 -13.83
N THR A 107 3.98 -9.37 -14.22
CA THR A 107 3.67 -10.55 -15.05
C THR A 107 2.96 -11.65 -14.28
N THR A 108 3.07 -11.68 -12.95
CA THR A 108 2.46 -12.70 -12.09
C THR A 108 1.15 -12.22 -11.45
N GLN A 109 0.96 -10.90 -11.34
CA GLN A 109 -0.26 -10.22 -10.94
C GLN A 109 -0.62 -9.15 -11.97
N PRO A 110 -1.57 -9.41 -12.89
CA PRO A 110 -1.87 -8.52 -14.02
C PRO A 110 -2.68 -7.28 -13.60
N ASN A 111 -2.08 -6.44 -12.77
CA ASN A 111 -2.61 -5.14 -12.39
C ASN A 111 -2.41 -4.14 -13.54
N GLY A 112 -3.19 -3.07 -13.52
CA GLY A 112 -3.06 -1.92 -14.39
C GLY A 112 -1.74 -1.19 -14.19
N GLN A 113 -1.30 -0.50 -15.24
CA GLN A 113 -0.12 0.35 -15.23
C GLN A 113 -0.26 1.48 -14.20
N LEU A 114 0.80 1.72 -13.43
CA LEU A 114 0.92 2.87 -12.54
C LEU A 114 1.77 3.96 -13.22
N ASP A 115 1.11 5.06 -13.54
CA ASP A 115 1.74 6.29 -14.00
C ASP A 115 1.53 7.40 -12.96
N ILE A 116 2.61 8.11 -12.61
CA ILE A 116 2.58 9.18 -11.64
C ILE A 116 2.74 10.50 -12.36
N THR A 117 1.65 11.26 -12.40
CA THR A 117 1.62 12.60 -13.00
C THR A 117 2.63 13.55 -12.36
N THR A 118 3.11 14.51 -13.15
CA THR A 118 4.05 15.55 -12.68
C THR A 118 3.52 16.28 -11.45
N GLY A 119 4.41 16.55 -10.49
CA GLY A 119 4.08 17.33 -9.29
C GLY A 119 3.10 16.64 -8.34
N THR A 120 2.99 15.31 -8.42
CA THR A 120 2.12 14.51 -7.54
C THR A 120 2.88 13.44 -6.78
N LEU A 121 2.33 13.08 -5.63
CA LEU A 121 2.69 11.92 -4.84
C LEU A 121 1.50 10.97 -4.84
N GLN A 122 1.75 9.71 -5.19
CA GLN A 122 0.75 8.66 -5.11
C GLN A 122 1.08 7.73 -3.94
N ALA A 123 0.09 7.53 -3.07
CA ALA A 123 0.22 6.75 -1.85
C ALA A 123 -0.78 5.61 -1.82
N PHE A 124 -0.36 4.49 -1.24
CA PHE A 124 -1.11 3.25 -1.07
C PHE A 124 -1.11 2.90 0.39
N ARG A 125 -2.25 2.52 0.95
CA ARG A 125 -2.36 2.08 2.33
C ARG A 125 -3.04 0.72 2.42
N PHE A 126 -2.74 0.03 3.50
CA PHE A 126 -3.38 -1.23 3.85
C PHE A 126 -3.25 -1.48 5.35
N ARG A 127 -4.08 -2.39 5.87
CA ARG A 127 -3.99 -2.85 7.26
C ARG A 127 -3.35 -4.22 7.33
N VAL A 128 -2.65 -4.42 8.42
CA VAL A 128 -2.23 -5.74 8.87
C VAL A 128 -2.58 -5.94 10.33
N ARG A 129 -2.76 -7.19 10.74
CA ARG A 129 -2.73 -7.63 12.13
C ARG A 129 -1.33 -8.10 12.47
N VAL A 130 -0.82 -7.68 13.63
CA VAL A 130 0.45 -8.18 14.18
C VAL A 130 0.21 -9.58 14.76
N ASN A 131 1.07 -10.53 14.41
CA ASN A 131 1.01 -11.91 14.90
C ASN A 131 1.67 -12.08 16.28
#